data_AF-A0A258APT0-F1
#
_entry.id   AF-A0A258APT0-F1
#
_cell.length_a   1.000
_cell.length_b   1.000
_cell.length_c   1.000
_cell.angle_alpha   90.00
_cell.angle_beta   90.00
_cell.angle_gamma   90.00
#
_symmetry.space_group_name_H-M   'P 1'
#
loop_
_entity.id
_entity.type
_entity.pdbx_description
1 polymer ?
#
loop_
_entity_poly.entity_id
_entity_poly.type
_entity_poly.pdbx_seq_one_letter_code
_entity_poly.pdbx_strand_id
1 'polypeptide(L)'
;MEEYHRLLRKVLEHGSYREDRTGTGAYSVFGEQSRYDLSTTFPLVTTKKVHLRSIIHELLWFVKGDTNVKYLRDNKVTIWDEWADENGDLGPVYGAQWRRWQGAPGAETHDQIASLIHGLKTNPYSRRHIVSAWNVPHIEKMALPPCHCLFQFFVDRGRLSCQLYQRSADLFLGVPFNIASATTPTPASSAIISPCISAMPGSRRRSRFNQRWRGKSPF
;
A
#
# COMPACT_ATOMS: atom_id res chain seq x y z
N MET A 1 9.58 13.54 7.35
CA MET A 1 8.53 13.16 8.34
C MET A 1 7.82 14.35 8.98
N GLU A 2 8.29 15.58 8.75
CA GLU A 2 7.60 16.80 9.19
C GLU A 2 6.14 16.83 8.74
N GLU A 3 5.84 16.38 7.52
CA GLU A 3 4.46 16.25 7.02
C GLU A 3 3.57 15.35 7.90
N TYR A 4 4.11 14.25 8.42
CA TYR A 4 3.37 13.36 9.32
C TYR A 4 3.14 14.03 10.68
N HIS A 5 4.14 14.72 11.23
CA HIS A 5 3.98 15.46 12.48
C HIS A 5 3.03 16.65 12.34
N ARG A 6 3.03 17.31 11.18
CA ARG A 6 2.09 18.39 10.85
C ARG A 6 0.66 17.87 10.85
N LEU A 7 0.42 16.69 10.26
CA LEU A 7 -0.89 16.04 10.29
C LEU A 7 -1.30 15.69 11.72
N LEU A 8 -0.41 15.09 12.53
CA LEU A 8 -0.70 14.78 13.93
C LEU A 8 -1.07 16.04 14.74
N ARG A 9 -0.28 17.11 14.63
CA ARG A 9 -0.58 18.39 15.31
C ARG A 9 -1.93 18.94 14.89
N LYS A 10 -2.24 18.93 13.59
CA LYS A 10 -3.53 19.40 13.09
C LYS A 10 -4.71 18.64 13.72
N VAL A 11 -4.61 17.32 13.88
CA VAL A 11 -5.67 16.53 14.52
C VAL A 11 -5.78 16.82 16.01
N LEU A 12 -4.67 17.04 16.70
CA LEU A 12 -4.68 17.39 18.13
C LEU A 12 -5.23 18.81 18.39
N GLU A 13 -4.93 19.76 17.51
CA GLU A 13 -5.30 21.17 17.68
C GLU A 13 -6.70 21.50 17.14
N HIS A 14 -7.14 20.82 16.08
CA HIS A 14 -8.38 21.15 15.35
C HIS A 14 -9.31 19.95 15.13
N GLY A 15 -8.93 18.76 15.60
CA GLY A 15 -9.76 17.57 15.47
C GLY A 15 -11.04 17.68 16.27
N SER A 16 -12.13 17.16 15.72
CA SER A 16 -13.38 16.97 16.46
C SER A 16 -13.38 15.58 17.08
N TYR A 17 -13.73 15.49 18.37
CA TYR A 17 -13.93 14.21 19.02
C TYR A 17 -15.11 13.47 18.38
N ARG A 18 -14.93 12.18 18.12
CA ARG A 18 -15.96 11.28 17.62
C ARG A 18 -15.86 9.94 18.30
N GLU A 19 -17.01 9.39 18.67
CA GLU A 19 -17.11 7.99 19.03
C GLU A 19 -16.82 7.11 17.81
N ASP A 20 -16.22 5.94 18.04
CA ASP A 20 -15.89 4.98 17.00
C ASP A 20 -16.52 3.61 17.29
N ARG A 21 -16.51 2.70 16.31
CA ARG A 21 -17.10 1.36 16.45
C ARG A 21 -16.47 0.51 17.57
N THR A 22 -15.30 0.90 18.09
CA THR A 22 -14.59 0.18 19.14
C THR A 22 -14.97 0.66 20.55
N GLY A 23 -15.70 1.78 20.66
CA GLY A 23 -16.04 2.41 21.94
C GLY A 23 -14.88 3.18 22.58
N THR A 24 -13.77 3.37 21.87
CA THR A 24 -12.59 4.10 22.36
C THR A 24 -12.77 5.61 22.16
N GLY A 25 -13.33 5.99 21.01
CA GLY A 25 -13.42 7.37 20.56
C GLY A 25 -12.07 7.96 20.13
N ALA A 26 -12.10 8.91 19.20
CA ALA A 26 -10.89 9.52 18.63
C ALA A 26 -11.14 10.98 18.20
N TYR A 27 -10.08 11.78 18.26
CA TYR A 27 -10.04 13.07 17.57
C TYR A 27 -9.83 12.84 16.08
N SER A 28 -10.63 13.51 15.25
CA SER A 28 -10.66 13.27 13.81
C SER A 28 -10.74 14.55 13.00
N VAL A 29 -10.16 14.50 11.80
CA VAL A 29 -10.29 15.48 10.73
C VAL A 29 -10.65 14.73 9.44
N PHE A 30 -11.21 15.42 8.45
CA PHE A 30 -11.65 14.80 7.20
C PHE A 30 -11.00 15.47 5.99
N GLY A 31 -10.53 14.67 5.03
CA GLY A 31 -10.02 15.17 3.74
C GLY A 31 -8.60 15.71 3.78
N GLU A 32 -7.72 15.16 4.61
CA GLU A 32 -6.31 15.57 4.65
C GLU A 32 -5.48 14.96 3.52
N GLN A 33 -4.48 15.73 3.07
CA GLN A 33 -3.49 15.26 2.08
C GLN A 33 -2.07 15.55 2.57
N SER A 34 -1.23 14.53 2.50
CA SER A 34 0.22 14.60 2.72
C SER A 34 0.98 14.15 1.48
N ARG A 35 2.17 14.71 1.23
CA ARG A 35 3.02 14.37 0.08
C ARG A 35 4.44 14.07 0.54
N TYR A 36 5.06 13.06 -0.07
CA TYR A 36 6.41 12.62 0.28
C TYR A 36 7.24 12.46 -1.00
N ASP A 37 8.35 13.19 -1.11
CA ASP A 37 9.30 13.03 -2.22
C ASP A 37 10.26 11.87 -1.93
N LEU A 38 10.10 10.77 -2.68
CA LEU A 38 10.91 9.56 -2.53
C LEU A 38 12.32 9.69 -3.15
N SER A 39 12.57 10.75 -3.94
CA SER A 39 13.89 10.97 -4.53
C SER A 39 14.92 11.44 -3.51
N THR A 40 14.47 12.02 -2.40
CA THR A 40 15.33 12.58 -1.35
C THR A 40 15.43 11.65 -0.14
N THR A 41 14.35 10.96 0.25
CA THR A 41 14.33 10.13 1.47
C THR A 41 13.24 9.06 1.42
N PHE A 42 13.52 7.92 2.06
CA PHE A 42 12.50 6.89 2.33
C PHE A 42 11.62 7.32 3.52
N PRO A 43 10.30 7.54 3.36
CA PRO A 43 9.46 8.17 4.37
C PRO A 43 9.01 7.17 5.45
N LEU A 44 9.96 6.64 6.20
CA LEU A 44 9.70 5.86 7.41
C LEU A 44 9.66 6.81 8.60
N VAL A 45 8.67 6.68 9.49
CA VAL A 45 8.66 7.41 10.76
C VAL A 45 9.91 7.03 11.56
N THR A 46 10.72 8.03 11.90
CA THR A 46 11.96 7.85 12.68
C THR A 46 11.78 8.13 14.17
N THR A 47 10.67 8.77 14.56
CA THR A 47 10.37 9.15 15.95
C THR A 47 9.87 8.00 16.82
N LYS A 48 9.59 6.84 16.22
CA LYS A 48 9.32 5.59 16.92
C LYS A 48 9.81 4.42 16.10
N LYS A 49 10.10 3.29 16.76
CA LYS A 49 10.46 2.05 16.07
C LYS A 49 9.25 1.50 15.33
N VAL A 50 9.38 1.30 14.02
CA VAL A 50 8.36 0.67 13.17
C VAL A 50 8.77 -0.77 12.87
N HIS A 51 7.82 -1.70 12.89
CA HIS A 51 8.09 -3.12 12.65
C HIS A 51 8.18 -3.42 11.14
N LEU A 52 9.30 -3.04 10.52
CA LEU A 52 9.51 -3.10 9.07
C LEU A 52 9.33 -4.51 8.47
N ARG A 53 9.66 -5.57 9.22
CA ARG A 53 9.44 -6.96 8.83
C ARG A 53 7.97 -7.21 8.48
N SER A 54 7.04 -6.76 9.34
CA SER A 54 5.60 -6.93 9.10
C SER A 54 5.16 -6.23 7.82
N ILE A 55 5.63 -4.99 7.60
CA ILE A 55 5.28 -4.19 6.40
C ILE A 55 5.72 -4.90 5.12
N ILE A 56 6.96 -5.41 5.10
CA ILE A 56 7.51 -6.08 3.92
C ILE A 56 6.71 -7.36 3.62
N HIS A 57 6.48 -8.21 4.61
CA HIS A 57 5.77 -9.48 4.41
C HIS A 57 4.30 -9.26 4.07
N GLU A 58 3.63 -8.29 4.68
CA GLU A 58 2.26 -7.91 4.32
C GLU A 58 2.17 -7.48 2.85
N LEU A 59 3.07 -6.61 2.38
CA LEU A 59 3.08 -6.18 0.99
C LEU A 59 3.36 -7.35 0.03
N LEU A 60 4.28 -8.26 0.38
CA LEU A 60 4.53 -9.46 -0.41
C LEU A 60 3.31 -10.37 -0.46
N TRP A 61 2.59 -10.52 0.65
CA TRP A 61 1.37 -11.28 0.77
C TRP A 61 0.24 -10.70 -0.10
N PHE A 62 0.02 -9.38 -0.06
CA PHE A 62 -0.91 -8.68 -0.95
C PHE A 62 -0.54 -8.86 -2.42
N VAL A 63 0.73 -8.70 -2.78
CA VAL A 63 1.18 -8.86 -4.17
C VAL A 63 1.05 -10.30 -4.62
N LYS A 64 1.24 -11.31 -3.77
CA LYS A 64 0.92 -12.72 -4.10
C LYS A 64 -0.59 -12.94 -4.31
N GLY A 65 -1.41 -12.01 -3.85
CA GLY A 65 -2.86 -12.10 -3.88
C GLY A 65 -3.42 -13.03 -2.81
N ASP A 66 -2.64 -13.35 -1.78
CA ASP A 66 -3.06 -14.26 -0.71
C ASP A 66 -4.00 -13.53 0.26
N THR A 67 -4.88 -14.28 0.91
CA THR A 67 -5.88 -13.81 1.87
C THR A 67 -5.96 -14.68 3.12
N ASN A 68 -5.09 -15.69 3.25
CA ASN A 68 -4.95 -16.49 4.45
C ASN A 68 -3.69 -16.08 5.24
N VAL A 69 -3.79 -15.99 6.56
CA VAL A 69 -2.70 -15.52 7.43
C VAL A 69 -1.56 -16.52 7.59
N LYS A 70 -1.67 -17.75 7.08
CA LYS A 70 -0.62 -18.78 7.20
C LYS A 70 0.74 -18.26 6.72
N TYR A 71 0.81 -17.63 5.54
CA TYR A 71 2.08 -17.08 5.05
C TYR A 71 2.67 -16.03 6.02
N LEU A 72 1.82 -15.19 6.62
CA LEU A 72 2.25 -14.17 7.57
C LEU A 72 2.77 -14.83 8.85
N ARG A 73 2.05 -15.81 9.40
CA ARG A 73 2.43 -16.60 10.59
C ARG A 73 3.75 -17.36 10.39
N ASP A 74 3.91 -18.03 9.24
CA ASP A 74 5.16 -18.72 8.86
C ASP A 74 6.35 -17.74 8.84
N ASN A 75 6.09 -16.46 8.57
CA ASN A 75 7.08 -15.38 8.56
C ASN A 75 7.10 -14.54 9.85
N LYS A 76 6.51 -15.03 10.95
CA LYS A 76 6.46 -14.38 12.28
C LYS A 76 5.79 -13.01 12.25
N VAL A 77 4.73 -12.87 11.46
CA VAL A 77 3.90 -11.66 11.33
C VAL A 77 2.48 -11.99 11.75
N THR A 78 2.01 -11.34 12.80
CA THR A 78 0.71 -11.62 13.45
C THR A 78 -0.28 -10.46 13.32
N ILE A 79 0.05 -9.44 12.53
CA ILE A 79 -0.72 -8.19 12.47
C ILE A 79 -2.16 -8.36 11.95
N TRP A 80 -2.49 -9.51 11.36
CA TRP A 80 -3.82 -9.83 10.83
C TRP A 80 -4.57 -10.89 11.65
N ASP A 81 -3.97 -11.40 12.73
CA ASP A 81 -4.52 -12.55 13.48
C ASP A 81 -5.87 -12.25 14.14
N GLU A 82 -6.09 -11.01 14.59
CA GLU A 82 -7.33 -10.61 15.28
C GLU A 82 -8.56 -10.60 14.36
N TRP A 83 -8.36 -10.62 13.03
CA TRP A 83 -9.45 -10.57 12.05
C TRP A 83 -9.63 -11.88 11.29
N ALA A 84 -8.67 -12.80 11.40
CA ALA A 84 -8.72 -14.07 10.71
C ALA A 84 -9.72 -15.01 11.39
N ASP A 85 -10.43 -15.82 10.60
CA ASP A 85 -11.28 -16.88 11.14
C ASP A 85 -10.46 -18.06 11.68
N GLU A 86 -11.16 -19.13 12.12
CA GLU A 86 -10.54 -20.34 12.66
C GLU A 86 -9.59 -21.05 11.68
N ASN A 87 -9.80 -20.89 10.37
CA ASN A 87 -8.97 -21.45 9.30
C ASN A 87 -7.86 -20.46 8.87
N GLY A 88 -7.85 -19.26 9.42
CA GLY A 88 -6.91 -18.20 9.10
C GLY A 88 -7.32 -17.36 7.89
N ASP A 89 -8.55 -17.46 7.41
CA ASP A 89 -9.04 -16.73 6.24
C ASP A 89 -9.61 -15.35 6.62
N LEU A 90 -9.41 -14.38 5.74
CA LEU A 90 -9.87 -12.99 5.90
C LEU A 90 -10.97 -12.61 4.90
N GLY A 91 -11.44 -13.57 4.09
CA GLY A 91 -12.28 -13.30 2.94
C GLY A 91 -11.51 -12.59 1.81
N PRO A 92 -12.21 -11.99 0.82
CA PRO A 92 -11.57 -11.44 -0.37
C PRO A 92 -11.00 -10.03 -0.13
N VAL A 93 -10.08 -9.88 0.84
CA VAL A 93 -9.39 -8.62 1.16
C VAL A 93 -8.39 -8.22 0.06
N TYR A 94 -7.54 -7.22 0.32
CA TYR A 94 -6.66 -6.55 -0.63
C TYR A 94 -6.01 -7.45 -1.68
N GLY A 95 -5.33 -8.54 -1.27
CA GLY A 95 -4.62 -9.42 -2.19
C GLY A 95 -5.55 -10.03 -3.26
N ALA A 96 -6.73 -10.50 -2.85
CA ALA A 96 -7.73 -11.00 -3.79
C ALA A 96 -8.18 -9.90 -4.75
N GLN A 97 -8.44 -8.68 -4.27
CA GLN A 97 -8.85 -7.58 -5.16
C GLN A 97 -7.73 -7.15 -6.12
N TRP A 98 -6.48 -7.12 -5.67
CA TRP A 98 -5.36 -6.66 -6.49
C TRP A 98 -4.98 -7.64 -7.59
N ARG A 99 -5.06 -8.95 -7.32
CA ARG A 99 -4.59 -10.00 -8.24
C ARG A 99 -5.70 -10.79 -8.92
N ARG A 100 -6.90 -10.83 -8.33
CA ARG A 100 -8.02 -11.67 -8.75
C ARG A 100 -9.36 -10.96 -8.52
N TRP A 101 -9.48 -9.72 -9.00
CA TRP A 101 -10.73 -8.97 -8.89
C TRP A 101 -11.84 -9.72 -9.61
N GLN A 102 -12.93 -10.01 -8.89
CA GLN A 102 -14.10 -10.69 -9.43
C GLN A 102 -15.18 -9.66 -9.76
N GLY A 103 -15.65 -9.69 -11.01
CA GLY A 103 -16.74 -8.86 -11.52
C GLY A 103 -18.11 -9.53 -11.37
N ALA A 104 -18.98 -9.33 -12.35
CA ALA A 104 -20.27 -10.00 -12.42
C ALA A 104 -20.11 -11.54 -12.46
N PRO A 105 -21.10 -12.32 -11.99
CA PRO A 105 -21.05 -13.78 -12.08
C PRO A 105 -20.75 -14.26 -13.51
N GLY A 106 -19.77 -15.16 -13.65
CA GLY A 106 -19.29 -15.67 -14.93
C GLY A 106 -18.30 -14.77 -15.66
N ALA A 107 -18.01 -13.56 -15.17
CA ALA A 107 -16.95 -12.72 -15.71
C ALA A 107 -15.57 -13.30 -15.35
N GLU A 108 -14.60 -13.06 -16.23
CA GLU A 108 -13.21 -13.37 -15.95
C GLU A 108 -12.69 -12.55 -14.76
N THR A 109 -11.73 -13.10 -14.03
CA THR A 109 -11.04 -12.36 -12.97
C THR A 109 -10.04 -11.39 -13.56
N HIS A 110 -9.90 -10.21 -12.97
CA HIS A 110 -8.96 -9.19 -13.42
C HIS A 110 -7.76 -9.03 -12.46
N ASP A 111 -6.55 -9.16 -12.99
CA ASP A 111 -5.30 -8.87 -12.27
C ASP A 111 -4.89 -7.41 -12.47
N GLN A 112 -5.30 -6.55 -11.54
CA GLN A 112 -5.07 -5.11 -11.61
C GLN A 112 -3.58 -4.75 -11.53
N ILE A 113 -2.77 -5.53 -10.79
CA ILE A 113 -1.33 -5.29 -10.70
C ILE A 113 -0.64 -5.62 -12.02
N ALA A 114 -0.99 -6.74 -12.66
CA ALA A 114 -0.47 -7.08 -13.97
C ALA A 114 -0.86 -6.03 -15.03
N SER A 115 -2.12 -5.61 -15.04
CA SER A 115 -2.61 -4.54 -15.93
C SER A 115 -1.89 -3.21 -15.69
N LEU A 116 -1.66 -2.83 -14.43
CA LEU A 116 -0.89 -1.63 -14.07
C LEU A 116 0.53 -1.69 -14.61
N ILE A 117 1.25 -2.79 -14.36
CA ILE A 117 2.65 -2.96 -14.81
C ILE A 117 2.71 -2.92 -16.34
N HIS A 118 1.77 -3.59 -17.02
CA HIS A 118 1.69 -3.55 -18.48
C HIS A 118 1.45 -2.12 -18.97
N GLY A 119 0.44 -1.44 -18.42
CA GLY A 119 0.07 -0.07 -18.79
C GLY A 119 1.20 0.93 -18.56
N LEU A 120 1.94 0.84 -17.46
CA LEU A 120 3.07 1.73 -17.19
C LEU A 120 4.22 1.54 -18.20
N LYS A 121 4.35 0.35 -18.80
CA LYS A 121 5.35 0.07 -19.85
C LYS A 121 4.90 0.51 -21.23
N THR A 122 3.64 0.27 -21.59
CA THR A 122 3.13 0.44 -22.96
C THR A 122 2.43 1.78 -23.18
N ASN A 123 1.86 2.38 -22.13
CA ASN A 123 1.19 3.66 -22.18
C ASN A 123 1.39 4.46 -20.85
N PRO A 124 2.63 4.89 -20.55
CA PRO A 124 2.99 5.48 -19.26
C PRO A 124 2.20 6.75 -18.92
N TYR A 125 1.76 7.52 -19.92
CA TYR A 125 1.03 8.78 -19.73
C TYR A 125 -0.50 8.59 -19.61
N SER A 126 -0.97 7.34 -19.54
CA SER A 126 -2.37 7.07 -19.25
C SER A 126 -2.78 7.69 -17.91
N ARG A 127 -3.94 8.35 -17.92
CA ARG A 127 -4.58 8.89 -16.72
C ARG A 127 -5.35 7.81 -15.93
N ARG A 128 -5.30 6.55 -16.37
CA ARG A 128 -6.13 5.43 -15.89
C ARG A 128 -5.33 4.32 -15.21
N HIS A 129 -4.08 4.58 -14.81
CA HIS A 129 -3.27 3.64 -14.05
C HIS A 129 -3.77 3.56 -12.60
N ILE A 130 -4.80 2.74 -12.38
CA ILE A 130 -5.54 2.67 -11.12
C ILE A 130 -5.58 1.23 -10.62
N VAL A 131 -5.47 1.06 -9.31
CA VAL A 131 -5.75 -0.19 -8.60
C VAL A 131 -6.74 0.11 -7.49
N SER A 132 -7.85 -0.62 -7.44
CA SER A 132 -8.86 -0.49 -6.38
C SER A 132 -8.93 -1.76 -5.53
N ALA A 133 -9.09 -1.59 -4.23
CA ALA A 133 -9.50 -2.65 -3.31
C ALA A 133 -11.01 -2.59 -3.01
N TRP A 134 -11.71 -1.54 -3.44
CA TRP A 134 -13.09 -1.29 -3.05
C TRP A 134 -14.10 -1.99 -3.98
N ASN A 135 -14.24 -3.30 -3.81
CA ASN A 135 -15.19 -4.12 -4.56
C ASN A 135 -16.54 -4.20 -3.82
N VAL A 136 -17.50 -3.36 -4.20
CA VAL A 136 -18.75 -3.11 -3.45
C VAL A 136 -19.51 -4.39 -3.09
N PRO A 137 -19.80 -5.33 -4.03
CA PRO A 137 -20.49 -6.58 -3.69
C PRO A 137 -19.74 -7.50 -2.72
N HIS A 138 -18.44 -7.28 -2.52
CA HIS A 138 -17.58 -8.15 -1.72
C HIS A 138 -17.24 -7.59 -0.35
N ILE A 139 -17.57 -6.32 -0.06
CA ILE A 139 -17.18 -5.64 1.19
C ILE A 139 -17.65 -6.43 2.43
N GLU A 140 -18.91 -6.88 2.45
CA GLU A 140 -19.49 -7.63 3.58
C GLU A 140 -18.88 -9.04 3.77
N LYS A 141 -18.13 -9.53 2.77
CA LYS A 141 -17.43 -10.82 2.86
C LYS A 141 -16.00 -10.69 3.39
N MET A 142 -15.51 -9.46 3.57
CA MET A 142 -14.16 -9.18 4.04
C MET A 142 -14.17 -9.07 5.56
N ALA A 143 -13.17 -9.64 6.23
CA ALA A 143 -13.01 -9.52 7.68
C ALA A 143 -12.91 -8.05 8.14
N LEU A 144 -12.29 -7.21 7.31
CA LEU A 144 -12.33 -5.76 7.45
C LEU A 144 -12.44 -5.08 6.08
N PRO A 145 -13.33 -4.09 5.91
CA PRO A 145 -13.38 -3.30 4.69
C PRO A 145 -12.05 -2.56 4.43
N PRO A 146 -11.57 -2.47 3.17
CA PRO A 146 -10.26 -1.89 2.85
C PRO A 146 -10.09 -0.45 3.34
N CYS A 147 -9.06 -0.17 4.13
CA CYS A 147 -8.71 1.18 4.56
C CYS A 147 -8.05 1.97 3.42
N HIS A 148 -7.07 1.35 2.74
CA HIS A 148 -6.42 1.91 1.55
C HIS A 148 -7.16 1.44 0.29
N CYS A 149 -8.11 2.27 -0.17
CA CYS A 149 -9.13 1.85 -1.13
C CYS A 149 -8.67 1.93 -2.58
N LEU A 150 -7.88 2.94 -2.94
CA LEU A 150 -7.55 3.23 -4.33
C LEU A 150 -6.16 3.83 -4.47
N PHE A 151 -5.39 3.30 -5.40
CA PHE A 151 -4.10 3.84 -5.83
C PHE A 151 -4.21 4.36 -7.25
N GLN A 152 -3.66 5.54 -7.52
CA GLN A 152 -3.48 6.07 -8.86
C GLN A 152 -2.01 6.35 -9.11
N PHE A 153 -1.49 5.87 -10.23
CA PHE A 153 -0.13 6.08 -10.67
C PHE A 153 -0.07 7.12 -11.78
N PHE A 154 1.00 7.90 -11.78
CA PHE A 154 1.22 8.99 -12.73
C PHE A 154 2.70 9.06 -13.13
N VAL A 155 2.97 9.20 -14.41
CA VAL A 155 4.33 9.34 -14.94
C VAL A 155 4.48 10.73 -15.57
N ASP A 156 5.47 11.48 -15.10
CA ASP A 156 5.88 12.76 -15.70
C ASP A 156 7.40 12.92 -15.62
N ARG A 157 8.02 13.45 -16.68
CA ARG A 157 9.47 13.71 -16.76
C ARG A 157 10.35 12.54 -16.27
N GLY A 158 9.97 11.31 -16.62
CA GLY A 158 10.69 10.10 -16.20
C GLY A 158 10.60 9.79 -14.69
N ARG A 159 9.62 10.36 -13.99
CA ARG A 159 9.35 10.10 -12.56
C ARG A 159 8.00 9.42 -12.43
N LEU A 160 7.93 8.40 -11.58
CA LEU A 160 6.70 7.71 -11.20
C LEU A 160 6.20 8.29 -9.88
N SER A 161 4.93 8.69 -9.84
CA SER A 161 4.20 9.11 -8.66
C SER A 161 3.09 8.12 -8.35
N CYS A 162 2.74 8.00 -7.07
CA CYS A 162 1.61 7.21 -6.59
C CYS A 162 0.80 8.06 -5.62
N GLN A 163 -0.51 8.11 -5.83
CA GLN A 163 -1.48 8.71 -4.92
C GLN A 163 -2.35 7.61 -4.34
N LEU A 164 -2.40 7.53 -3.01
CA LEU A 164 -3.29 6.64 -2.26
C LEU A 164 -4.47 7.43 -1.70
N TYR A 165 -5.68 6.95 -1.97
CA TYR A 165 -6.88 7.33 -1.23
C TYR A 165 -7.13 6.33 -0.10
N GLN A 166 -6.98 6.79 1.14
CA GLN A 166 -7.23 6.02 2.35
C GLN A 166 -8.48 6.57 3.04
N ARG A 167 -9.55 5.78 3.08
CA ARG A 167 -10.85 6.22 3.64
C ARG A 167 -10.85 6.40 5.16
N SER A 168 -9.93 5.69 5.84
CA SER A 168 -9.82 5.65 7.30
C SER A 168 -8.38 5.38 7.67
N ALA A 169 -7.84 6.19 8.57
CA ALA A 169 -6.44 6.18 8.93
C ALA A 169 -6.28 6.36 10.44
N ASP A 170 -5.88 5.30 11.13
CA ASP A 170 -5.30 5.45 12.46
C ASP A 170 -3.94 6.14 12.30
N LEU A 171 -3.88 7.41 12.70
CA LEU A 171 -2.69 8.22 12.49
C LEU A 171 -1.51 7.75 13.32
N PHE A 172 -1.75 7.17 14.51
CA PHE A 172 -0.66 6.78 15.39
C PHE A 172 -0.14 5.39 15.01
N LEU A 173 -1.00 4.37 14.92
CA LEU A 173 -0.61 2.99 14.66
C LEU A 173 -0.50 2.69 13.17
N GLY A 174 -1.50 3.08 12.37
CA GLY A 174 -1.64 2.66 10.98
C GLY A 174 -0.82 3.46 9.98
N VAL A 175 -0.93 4.80 9.99
CA VAL A 175 -0.30 5.67 8.97
C VAL A 175 1.22 5.46 8.81
N PRO A 176 2.02 5.26 9.87
CA PRO A 176 3.43 4.91 9.71
C PRO A 176 3.65 3.64 8.87
N PHE A 177 2.79 2.62 9.05
CA PHE A 177 2.81 1.39 8.26
C PHE A 177 2.31 1.64 6.83
N ASN A 178 1.24 2.43 6.64
CA ASN A 178 0.68 2.71 5.31
C ASN A 178 1.65 3.52 4.43
N ILE A 179 2.28 4.57 4.98
CA ILE A 179 3.28 5.37 4.25
C ILE A 179 4.45 4.49 3.85
N ALA A 180 4.97 3.68 4.78
CA ALA A 180 6.06 2.78 4.49
C ALA A 180 5.65 1.73 3.45
N SER A 181 4.49 1.07 3.58
CA SER A 181 4.00 0.06 2.63
C SER A 181 3.86 0.61 1.20
N ALA A 182 3.28 1.80 1.05
CA ALA A 182 3.10 2.46 -0.25
C ALA A 182 4.41 2.93 -0.90
N THR A 183 5.51 3.00 -0.13
CA THR A 183 6.79 3.55 -0.59
C THR A 183 7.94 2.54 -0.55
N THR A 184 7.76 1.40 0.13
CA THR A 184 8.83 0.40 0.35
C THR A 184 9.32 -0.11 -0.99
N PRO A 185 10.61 0.00 -1.31
CA PRO A 185 11.18 -0.64 -2.48
C PRO A 185 11.46 -2.13 -2.17
N THR A 186 10.43 -2.96 -2.00
CA THR A 186 10.62 -4.43 -1.94
C THR A 186 10.96 -4.98 -3.32
N PRO A 187 11.43 -6.23 -3.49
CA PRO A 187 11.51 -6.88 -4.81
C PRO A 187 10.16 -6.92 -5.56
N ALA A 188 9.03 -6.95 -4.85
CA ALA A 188 7.69 -6.82 -5.44
C ALA A 188 7.37 -5.39 -5.89
N SER A 189 7.79 -4.40 -5.10
CA SER A 189 7.69 -2.98 -5.47
C SER A 189 8.70 -2.63 -6.56
N SER A 190 9.84 -3.31 -6.60
CA SER A 190 10.82 -3.28 -7.67
C SER A 190 10.32 -4.08 -8.87
N ALA A 191 9.48 -5.10 -8.73
CA ALA A 191 8.82 -5.76 -9.86
C ALA A 191 7.72 -4.87 -10.45
N ILE A 192 7.15 -3.95 -9.67
CA ILE A 192 6.24 -2.90 -10.16
C ILE A 192 7.05 -1.70 -10.71
N ILE A 193 8.07 -1.22 -10.00
CA ILE A 193 8.79 0.04 -10.26
C ILE A 193 10.02 -0.16 -11.17
N SER A 194 10.79 -1.24 -11.02
CA SER A 194 12.01 -1.47 -11.80
C SER A 194 11.74 -1.74 -13.28
N PRO A 195 10.70 -2.50 -13.68
CA PRO A 195 10.31 -2.59 -15.09
C PRO A 195 9.78 -1.26 -15.65
N CYS A 196 9.21 -0.40 -14.79
CA CYS A 196 8.76 0.95 -15.19
C CYS A 196 9.94 1.87 -15.46
N ILE A 197 10.99 1.84 -14.62
CA ILE A 197 12.21 2.63 -14.83
C ILE A 197 12.96 2.18 -16.09
N SER A 198 12.97 0.87 -16.41
CA SER A 198 13.62 0.34 -17.61
C SER A 198 12.85 0.55 -18.91
N ALA A 199 11.53 0.85 -18.84
CA ALA A 199 10.68 1.07 -20.00
C ALA A 199 10.55 2.56 -20.40
N MET A 200 11.21 3.47 -19.68
CA MET A 200 11.18 4.91 -19.98
C MET A 200 12.06 5.22 -21.22
N PRO A 201 11.53 5.92 -22.25
CA PRO A 201 12.34 6.42 -23.34
C PRO A 201 13.42 7.36 -22.80
N GLY A 202 14.70 7.05 -23.06
CA GLY A 202 15.83 7.90 -22.66
C GLY A 202 16.53 7.56 -21.33
N SER A 203 16.22 6.43 -20.68
CA SER A 203 16.91 6.01 -19.44
C SER A 203 18.34 5.50 -19.67
N ARG A 204 19.27 6.36 -20.13
CA ARG A 204 20.72 6.09 -20.11
C ARG A 204 21.39 6.33 -18.75
N ARG A 205 20.64 6.60 -17.69
CA ARG A 205 21.18 6.58 -16.32
C ARG A 205 20.95 5.22 -15.68
N ARG A 206 21.90 4.32 -15.92
CA ARG A 206 22.09 3.12 -15.09
C ARG A 206 22.06 3.55 -13.62
N SER A 207 21.13 2.96 -12.89
CA SER A 207 20.77 3.30 -11.52
C SER A 207 21.97 3.23 -10.56
N ARG A 208 22.28 4.34 -9.86
CA ARG A 208 22.94 4.29 -8.54
C ARG A 208 22.04 3.61 -7.47
N PHE A 209 20.77 3.37 -7.81
CA PHE A 209 19.78 2.72 -6.95
C PHE A 209 20.07 1.22 -6.71
N ASN A 210 20.47 0.46 -7.74
CA ASN A 210 20.78 -0.97 -7.61
C ASN A 210 22.11 -1.28 -6.89
N GLN A 211 23.07 -0.34 -6.89
CA GLN A 211 24.39 -0.60 -6.29
C GLN A 211 24.38 -0.54 -4.76
N ARG A 212 23.44 0.18 -4.13
CA ARG A 212 23.40 0.33 -2.67
C ARG A 212 22.79 -0.87 -1.94
N TRP A 213 22.00 -1.69 -2.64
CA TRP A 213 21.26 -2.82 -2.05
C TRP A 213 21.82 -4.21 -2.40
N ARG A 214 22.72 -4.32 -3.39
CA ARG A 214 23.44 -5.58 -3.67
C ARG A 214 24.59 -5.88 -2.70
N GLY A 215 24.94 -4.93 -1.81
CA GLY A 215 26.13 -5.02 -0.96
C GLY A 215 25.90 -5.34 0.51
N LYS A 216 24.66 -5.53 0.98
CA LYS A 216 24.37 -5.88 2.38
C LYS A 216 23.22 -6.88 2.49
N SER A 217 23.51 -8.13 2.12
CA SER A 217 22.90 -9.28 2.79
C SER A 217 23.84 -9.65 3.94
N PRO A 218 23.37 -9.50 5.18
CA PRO A 218 23.24 -10.70 6.01
C PRO A 218 21.84 -10.77 6.62
N PHE A 219 21.36 -12.01 6.75
CA PHE A 219 20.07 -12.47 7.31
C PHE A 219 18.93 -12.61 6.30
#